data_AF-A0A6P3ZRD6-F1
#
_entry.id   AF-A0A6P3ZRD6-F1
#
_cell.length_a   1.000
_cell.length_b   1.000
_cell.length_c   1.000
_cell.angle_alpha   90.00
_cell.angle_beta   90.00
_cell.angle_gamma   90.00
#
_symmetry.space_group_name_H-M   'P 1'
#
loop_
_entity.id
_entity.type
_entity.pdbx_description
1 polymer ?
#
loop_
_entity_poly.entity_id
_entity_poly.type
_entity_poly.pdbx_seq_one_letter_code
_entity_poly.pdbx_strand_id
1 'polypeptide(L)'
;MASAGEVLRRKSLENVEISDQQLHVLAVDDSHVDRKVIERLLKISACKVTAVESGTRALQYLGLDGEKSSVGLDGLKVNLIMTDYSMPGMTGYELLKKIKESTAFREVPVVIMSSENIITRIDRCLEEGAEEFIVKPVKLSDVNRLKNFIMKGEGKEIREEKSCKRKLQDEGSPLSSSPPSPPPSRSPSSSPSSPSSPLLPICSTKRCRLHDNTY
;
A
#
# COMPACT_ATOMS: atom_id res chain seq x y z
N MET A 1 75.19 -7.99 21.56
CA MET A 1 74.39 -8.19 20.34
C MET A 1 72.97 -7.72 20.64
N ALA A 2 72.44 -6.84 19.77
CA ALA A 2 71.05 -6.35 19.73
C ALA A 2 70.04 -7.52 19.62
N SER A 3 68.71 -7.42 19.78
CA SER A 3 67.66 -6.40 19.59
C SER A 3 66.39 -7.01 20.23
N ALA A 4 65.63 -6.35 21.10
CA ALA A 4 64.48 -5.46 20.85
C ALA A 4 63.38 -5.98 19.91
N GLY A 5 62.12 -5.90 20.40
CA GLY A 5 60.86 -5.85 19.63
C GLY A 5 60.05 -7.16 19.62
N GLU A 6 58.74 -7.21 19.85
CA GLU A 6 57.74 -6.15 19.99
C GLU A 6 56.43 -6.73 20.58
N VAL A 7 55.87 -6.01 21.54
CA VAL A 7 54.51 -6.17 22.04
C VAL A 7 53.54 -5.72 20.96
N LEU A 8 52.75 -6.61 20.38
CA LEU A 8 51.59 -6.20 19.57
C LEU A 8 50.30 -6.33 20.37
N ARG A 9 50.04 -5.24 21.07
CA ARG A 9 48.77 -4.82 21.66
C ARG A 9 47.79 -4.48 20.52
N ARG A 10 46.70 -5.22 20.36
CA ARG A 10 45.43 -4.69 19.80
C ARG A 10 44.29 -5.34 20.59
N LYS A 11 43.97 -4.75 21.75
CA LYS A 11 42.91 -3.76 21.94
C LYS A 11 41.53 -4.37 21.69
N SER A 12 40.83 -4.54 22.80
CA SER A 12 39.40 -4.40 22.97
C SER A 12 38.75 -3.66 21.81
N LEU A 13 37.83 -4.35 21.15
CA LEU A 13 36.65 -3.71 20.60
C LEU A 13 35.49 -4.23 21.44
N GLU A 14 35.14 -3.42 22.43
CA GLU A 14 33.75 -3.27 22.85
C GLU A 14 32.92 -3.19 21.58
N ASN A 15 32.16 -4.24 21.29
CA ASN A 15 31.12 -4.17 20.27
C ASN A 15 29.80 -4.23 21.01
N VAL A 16 29.35 -3.03 21.36
CA VAL A 16 27.96 -2.55 21.43
C VAL A 16 26.95 -3.68 21.64
N GLU A 17 26.33 -3.71 22.82
CA GLU A 17 25.03 -4.35 22.98
C GLU A 17 24.03 -3.63 22.07
N ILE A 18 24.04 -3.98 20.78
CA ILE A 18 22.91 -3.74 19.90
C ILE A 18 21.86 -4.66 20.47
N SER A 19 20.97 -4.11 21.28
CA SER A 19 19.76 -4.77 21.71
C SER A 19 19.21 -5.53 20.51
N ASP A 20 19.27 -6.86 20.57
CA ASP A 20 18.94 -7.78 19.48
C ASP A 20 17.40 -7.84 19.33
N GLN A 21 16.79 -6.66 19.18
CA GLN A 21 15.35 -6.47 19.02
C GLN A 21 15.00 -7.04 17.66
N GLN A 22 14.70 -8.33 17.66
CA GLN A 22 14.23 -9.04 16.50
C GLN A 22 12.99 -8.34 15.95
N LEU A 23 13.10 -7.77 14.74
CA LEU A 23 12.02 -7.00 14.13
C LEU A 23 10.77 -7.86 13.99
N HIS A 24 9.66 -7.38 14.53
CA HIS A 24 8.39 -8.09 14.51
C HIS A 24 7.50 -7.57 13.38
N VAL A 25 7.17 -8.47 12.45
CA VAL A 25 6.26 -8.22 11.33
C VAL A 25 4.94 -8.96 11.54
N LEU A 26 3.83 -8.24 11.40
CA LEU A 26 2.50 -8.82 11.30
C LEU A 26 2.17 -9.02 9.82
N ALA A 27 2.05 -10.27 9.39
CA ALA A 27 1.65 -10.65 8.03
C ALA A 27 0.18 -11.06 8.00
N VAL A 28 -0.62 -10.42 7.16
CA VAL A 28 -2.06 -10.62 7.05
C VAL A 28 -2.38 -11.07 5.62
N ASP A 29 -2.86 -12.29 5.46
CA ASP A 29 -3.20 -12.84 4.15
C ASP A 29 -4.19 -14.01 4.32
N ASP A 30 -5.29 -14.01 3.56
CA ASP A 30 -6.31 -15.06 3.63
C ASP A 30 -5.86 -16.35 2.94
N SER A 31 -4.97 -16.25 1.94
CA SER A 31 -4.37 -17.41 1.29
C SER A 31 -3.34 -18.07 2.21
N HIS A 32 -3.62 -19.30 2.64
CA HIS A 32 -2.67 -20.08 3.45
C HIS A 32 -1.32 -20.28 2.75
N VAL A 33 -1.32 -20.43 1.42
CA VAL A 33 -0.10 -20.59 0.62
C VAL A 33 0.75 -19.33 0.67
N ASP A 34 0.14 -18.17 0.38
CA ASP A 34 0.84 -16.89 0.37
C ASP A 34 1.36 -16.55 1.77
N ARG A 35 0.54 -16.79 2.80
CA ARG A 35 0.92 -16.61 4.20
C ARG A 35 2.16 -17.42 4.56
N LYS A 36 2.27 -18.68 4.10
CA LYS A 36 3.46 -19.53 4.33
C LYS A 36 4.69 -19.06 3.55
N VAL A 37 4.50 -18.57 2.33
CA VAL A 37 5.59 -17.99 1.53
C VAL A 37 6.16 -16.75 2.23
N ILE A 38 5.29 -15.81 2.63
CA ILE A 38 5.68 -14.57 3.31
C ILE A 38 6.35 -14.87 4.65
N GLU A 39 5.77 -15.79 5.44
CA GLU A 39 6.33 -16.23 6.72
C GLU A 39 7.77 -16.77 6.53
N ARG A 40 7.99 -17.59 5.49
CA ARG A 40 9.33 -18.12 5.19
C ARG A 40 10.31 -17.04 4.76
N LEU A 41 9.89 -16.12 3.88
CA LEU A 41 10.75 -15.03 3.39
C LEU A 41 11.20 -14.12 4.54
N LEU A 42 10.27 -13.75 5.42
CA LEU A 42 10.56 -12.90 6.58
C LEU A 42 11.45 -13.60 7.61
N LYS A 43 11.26 -14.91 7.84
CA LYS A 43 12.14 -15.70 8.72
C LYS A 43 13.57 -15.81 8.18
N ILE A 44 13.75 -15.98 6.87
CA ILE A 44 15.08 -15.94 6.22
C ILE A 44 15.77 -14.60 6.50
N SER A 45 14.99 -13.53 6.53
CA SER A 45 15.45 -12.19 6.85
C SER A 45 15.57 -11.92 8.36
N ALA A 46 15.56 -12.95 9.22
CA ALA A 46 15.70 -12.87 10.68
C ALA A 46 14.60 -12.06 11.40
N CYS A 47 13.44 -11.86 10.77
CA CYS A 47 12.31 -11.20 11.42
C CYS A 47 11.49 -12.20 12.23
N LYS A 48 10.94 -11.75 13.37
CA LYS A 48 9.84 -12.42 14.04
C LYS A 48 8.58 -12.15 13.23
N VAL A 49 7.76 -13.18 13.02
CA VAL A 49 6.55 -13.07 12.20
C VAL A 49 5.35 -13.57 12.98
N THR A 50 4.32 -12.75 13.10
CA THR A 50 2.97 -13.22 13.42
C THR A 50 2.20 -13.23 12.12
N ALA A 51 1.65 -14.37 11.74
CA ALA A 51 0.87 -14.51 10.52
C ALA A 51 -0.60 -14.76 10.87
N VAL A 52 -1.51 -13.94 10.33
CA VAL A 52 -2.96 -14.02 10.57
C VAL A 52 -3.71 -14.12 9.24
N GLU A 53 -4.91 -14.70 9.29
CA GLU A 53 -5.67 -15.12 8.11
C GLU A 53 -6.69 -14.09 7.60
N SER A 54 -6.89 -12.97 8.30
CA SER A 54 -7.85 -11.95 7.88
C SER A 54 -7.62 -10.61 8.57
N GLY A 55 -8.17 -9.54 8.00
CA GLY A 55 -8.13 -8.21 8.60
C GLY A 55 -8.78 -8.16 9.99
N THR A 56 -9.89 -8.88 10.22
CA THR A 56 -10.53 -8.95 11.54
C THR A 56 -9.60 -9.59 12.58
N ARG A 57 -8.89 -10.67 12.23
CA ARG A 57 -7.88 -11.29 13.11
C ARG A 57 -6.71 -10.36 13.37
N ALA A 58 -6.30 -9.57 12.39
CA ALA A 58 -5.26 -8.56 12.57
C ALA A 58 -5.69 -7.47 13.57
N LEU A 59 -6.92 -6.98 13.48
CA LEU A 59 -7.44 -6.00 14.45
C LEU A 59 -7.53 -6.58 15.86
N GLN A 60 -8.00 -7.82 16.01
CA GLN A 60 -7.99 -8.54 17.29
C GLN A 60 -6.58 -8.63 17.88
N TYR A 61 -5.62 -9.02 17.04
CA TYR A 61 -4.21 -9.12 17.46
C TYR A 61 -3.61 -7.77 17.87
N LEU A 62 -4.03 -6.68 17.22
CA LEU A 62 -3.60 -5.32 17.55
C LEU A 62 -4.42 -4.70 18.71
N GLY A 63 -5.47 -5.38 19.21
CA GLY A 63 -6.38 -4.82 20.22
C GLY A 63 -7.22 -3.63 19.72
N LEU A 64 -7.53 -3.60 18.42
CA LEU A 64 -8.29 -2.53 17.75
C LEU A 64 -9.76 -2.91 17.46
N ASP A 65 -10.22 -4.05 17.94
CA ASP A 65 -11.59 -4.54 17.78
C ASP A 65 -12.57 -4.02 18.85
N GLY A 66 -12.09 -3.22 19.81
CA GLY A 66 -12.92 -2.52 20.80
C GLY A 66 -13.32 -3.38 22.01
N GLU A 67 -13.16 -4.71 21.92
CA GLU A 67 -13.17 -5.57 23.11
C GLU A 67 -11.77 -5.57 23.73
N LYS A 68 -11.69 -5.54 25.07
CA LYS A 68 -10.44 -5.71 25.80
C LYS A 68 -9.96 -7.16 25.65
N SER A 69 -9.47 -7.54 24.47
CA SER A 69 -8.99 -8.88 24.21
C SER A 69 -7.49 -8.93 24.33
N SER A 70 -7.09 -9.59 25.41
CA SER A 70 -5.77 -9.92 25.91
C SER A 70 -5.02 -10.98 25.09
N VAL A 71 -5.22 -11.03 23.77
CA VAL A 71 -4.61 -12.06 22.91
C VAL A 71 -3.31 -11.56 22.27
N GLY A 72 -2.30 -11.44 23.14
CA GLY A 72 -0.88 -11.45 22.82
C GLY A 72 -0.22 -10.06 22.75
N LEU A 73 0.95 -9.82 23.33
CA LEU A 73 1.90 -10.66 24.05
C LEU A 73 2.93 -9.68 24.64
N ASP A 74 3.10 -9.68 25.96
CA ASP A 74 4.33 -9.32 26.69
C ASP A 74 5.33 -8.41 25.93
N GLY A 75 5.04 -7.11 25.85
CA GLY A 75 6.01 -6.09 25.45
C GLY A 75 6.53 -6.13 24.00
N LEU A 76 5.97 -6.95 23.10
CA LEU A 76 6.46 -7.06 21.72
C LEU A 76 5.74 -6.08 20.78
N LYS A 77 6.40 -4.94 20.56
CA LYS A 77 5.97 -3.89 19.62
C LYS A 77 6.03 -4.40 18.17
N VAL A 78 4.91 -4.38 17.46
CA VAL A 78 4.87 -4.62 16.01
C VAL A 78 5.61 -3.49 15.30
N ASN A 79 6.60 -3.83 14.48
CA ASN A 79 7.44 -2.87 13.77
C ASN A 79 6.98 -2.61 12.33
N LEU A 80 6.27 -3.56 11.72
CA LEU A 80 5.79 -3.49 10.34
C LEU A 80 4.56 -4.35 10.17
N ILE A 81 3.60 -3.88 9.39
CA ILE A 81 2.42 -4.64 9.00
C ILE A 81 2.45 -4.84 7.49
N MET A 82 2.34 -6.10 7.05
CA MET A 82 2.18 -6.47 5.64
C MET A 82 0.80 -7.09 5.48
N THR A 83 -0.06 -6.53 4.64
CA THR A 83 -1.42 -7.05 4.44
C THR A 83 -1.73 -7.28 2.97
N ASP A 84 -2.43 -8.37 2.66
CA ASP A 84 -3.07 -8.54 1.38
C ASP A 84 -4.19 -7.51 1.19
N TYR A 85 -4.38 -7.06 -0.05
CA TYR A 85 -5.42 -6.11 -0.42
C TYR A 85 -6.80 -6.78 -0.46
N SER A 86 -6.89 -7.96 -1.08
CA SER A 86 -8.12 -8.62 -1.49
C SER A 86 -8.47 -9.76 -0.54
N MET A 87 -8.86 -9.40 0.68
CA MET A 87 -9.35 -10.37 1.67
C MET A 87 -10.89 -10.36 1.76
N PRO A 88 -11.53 -11.51 2.03
CA PRO A 88 -12.97 -11.58 2.25
C PRO A 88 -13.38 -10.85 3.53
N GLY A 89 -14.54 -10.20 3.50
CA GLY A 89 -15.15 -9.50 4.63
C GLY A 89 -14.55 -8.12 4.91
N MET A 90 -13.23 -8.03 5.04
CA MET A 90 -12.51 -6.76 5.23
C MET A 90 -11.30 -6.69 4.31
N THR A 91 -11.24 -5.66 3.48
CA THR A 91 -10.12 -5.44 2.56
C THR A 91 -8.87 -4.94 3.30
N GLY A 92 -7.70 -5.13 2.70
CA GLY A 92 -6.45 -4.58 3.23
C GLY A 92 -6.46 -3.05 3.31
N TYR A 93 -7.20 -2.37 2.43
CA TYR A 93 -7.40 -0.93 2.48
C TYR A 93 -8.22 -0.49 3.70
N GLU A 94 -9.30 -1.20 4.03
CA GLU A 94 -10.09 -0.92 5.24
C GLU A 94 -9.28 -1.20 6.52
N LEU A 95 -8.47 -2.26 6.52
CA LEU A 95 -7.54 -2.54 7.61
C LEU A 95 -6.51 -1.42 7.78
N LEU A 96 -5.89 -0.97 6.68
CA LEU A 96 -4.95 0.15 6.67
C LEU A 96 -5.57 1.39 7.32
N LYS A 97 -6.77 1.77 6.88
CA LYS A 97 -7.48 2.94 7.41
C LYS A 97 -7.66 2.84 8.93
N LYS A 98 -8.16 1.70 9.43
CA LYS A 98 -8.34 1.48 10.88
C LYS A 98 -7.02 1.54 11.66
N ILE A 99 -5.93 1.02 11.10
CA ILE A 99 -4.60 1.08 11.73
C ILE A 99 -4.12 2.54 11.81
N LYS A 100 -4.31 3.32 10.73
CA LYS A 100 -3.87 4.72 10.67
C LYS A 100 -4.72 5.68 11.50
N GLU A 101 -5.99 5.36 11.71
CA GLU A 101 -6.88 6.05 12.65
C GLU A 101 -6.48 5.80 14.13
N SER A 102 -5.80 4.70 14.42
CA SER A 102 -5.38 4.36 15.79
C SER A 102 -4.16 5.15 16.25
N THR A 103 -4.26 5.82 17.41
CA THR A 103 -3.13 6.55 18.01
C THR A 103 -1.95 5.66 18.37
N ALA A 104 -2.18 4.38 18.67
CA ALA A 104 -1.14 3.44 19.07
C ALA A 104 -0.34 2.88 17.88
N PHE A 105 -0.96 2.79 16.68
CA PHE A 105 -0.36 2.11 15.53
C PHE A 105 -0.22 2.98 14.27
N ARG A 106 -0.68 4.24 14.28
CA ARG A 106 -0.56 5.15 13.11
C ARG A 106 0.87 5.29 12.57
N GLU A 107 1.86 5.22 13.45
CA GLU A 107 3.28 5.35 13.12
C GLU A 107 3.90 4.05 12.59
N VAL A 108 3.23 2.91 12.79
CA VAL A 108 3.71 1.63 12.25
C VAL A 108 3.60 1.66 10.73
N PRO A 109 4.68 1.37 9.98
CA PRO A 109 4.63 1.27 8.54
C PRO A 109 3.70 0.13 8.14
N VAL A 110 2.84 0.39 7.16
CA VAL A 110 1.90 -0.59 6.60
C VAL A 110 2.22 -0.75 5.12
N VAL A 111 2.43 -1.99 4.69
CA VAL A 111 2.73 -2.35 3.30
C VAL A 111 1.59 -3.19 2.77
N ILE A 112 1.06 -2.79 1.62
CA ILE A 112 -0.03 -3.50 0.95
C ILE A 112 0.55 -4.46 -0.08
N MET A 113 0.02 -5.67 -0.14
CA MET A 113 0.34 -6.68 -1.14
C MET A 113 -0.89 -6.97 -1.98
N SER A 114 -0.75 -7.11 -3.30
CA SER A 114 -1.87 -7.39 -4.19
C SER A 114 -1.46 -8.25 -5.36
N SER A 115 -2.31 -9.20 -5.78
CA SER A 115 -2.13 -9.94 -7.04
C SER A 115 -2.42 -9.09 -8.27
N GLU A 116 -3.12 -7.97 -8.11
CA GLU A 116 -3.47 -7.05 -9.17
C GLU A 116 -2.61 -5.78 -9.13
N ASN A 117 -2.27 -5.28 -10.32
CA ASN A 117 -1.52 -4.03 -10.50
C ASN A 117 -2.43 -2.90 -11.01
N ILE A 118 -3.37 -2.47 -10.17
CA ILE A 118 -4.32 -1.40 -10.49
C ILE A 118 -3.83 -0.08 -9.90
N ILE A 119 -3.46 0.87 -10.76
CA ILE A 119 -2.89 2.17 -10.36
C ILE A 119 -3.79 2.91 -9.38
N THR A 120 -5.09 2.98 -9.64
CA THR A 120 -6.04 3.66 -8.74
C THR A 120 -6.19 2.99 -7.37
N ARG A 121 -5.83 1.70 -7.21
CA ARG A 121 -5.74 1.05 -5.90
C ARG A 121 -4.46 1.43 -5.18
N ILE A 122 -3.35 1.44 -5.92
CA ILE A 122 -2.03 1.81 -5.41
C ILE A 122 -2.08 3.23 -4.86
N ASP A 123 -2.54 4.18 -5.67
CA ASP A 123 -2.59 5.60 -5.30
C ASP A 123 -3.42 5.81 -4.03
N ARG A 124 -4.64 5.24 -3.97
CA ARG A 124 -5.50 5.33 -2.79
C ARG A 124 -4.86 4.76 -1.52
N CYS A 125 -4.12 3.66 -1.62
CA CYS A 125 -3.44 3.08 -0.46
C CYS A 125 -2.30 3.98 0.03
N LEU A 126 -1.52 4.55 -0.89
CA LEU A 126 -0.42 5.46 -0.55
C LEU A 126 -0.94 6.77 0.04
N GLU A 127 -2.03 7.32 -0.51
CA GLU A 127 -2.71 8.52 0.02
C GLU A 127 -3.25 8.30 1.45
N GLU A 128 -3.77 7.11 1.75
CA GLU A 128 -4.22 6.73 3.10
C GLU A 128 -3.04 6.51 4.08
N GLY A 129 -1.80 6.54 3.59
CA GLY A 129 -0.59 6.44 4.41
C GLY A 129 0.04 5.05 4.44
N ALA A 130 -0.23 4.17 3.46
CA ALA A 130 0.62 3.00 3.24
C ALA A 130 2.04 3.46 2.89
N GLU A 131 3.04 2.78 3.44
CA GLU A 131 4.45 3.07 3.19
C GLU A 131 4.88 2.56 1.81
N GLU A 132 4.34 1.41 1.39
CA GLU A 132 4.63 0.81 0.10
C GLU A 132 3.48 -0.10 -0.38
N PHE A 133 3.41 -0.30 -1.70
CA PHE A 133 2.53 -1.27 -2.35
C PHE A 133 3.37 -2.26 -3.16
N ILE A 134 3.18 -3.56 -2.93
CA ILE A 134 3.90 -4.66 -3.58
C ILE A 134 2.94 -5.50 -4.41
N VAL A 135 3.30 -5.76 -5.66
CA VAL A 135 2.56 -6.72 -6.50
C VAL A 135 3.10 -8.13 -6.24
N LYS A 136 2.20 -9.06 -5.90
CA LYS A 136 2.53 -10.47 -5.68
C LYS A 136 3.01 -11.13 -6.99
N PRO A 137 3.89 -12.14 -6.94
CA PRO A 137 4.44 -12.79 -5.75
C PRO A 137 5.53 -11.96 -5.05
N VAL A 138 5.49 -11.93 -3.72
CA VAL A 138 6.48 -11.24 -2.89
C VAL A 138 7.84 -11.91 -3.01
N LYS A 139 8.90 -11.11 -3.21
CA LYS A 139 10.27 -11.61 -3.34
C LYS A 139 11.10 -11.25 -2.11
N LEU A 140 12.20 -11.98 -1.91
CA LEU A 140 13.16 -11.68 -0.83
C LEU A 140 13.76 -10.26 -0.97
N SER A 141 13.92 -9.76 -2.20
CA SER A 141 14.37 -8.40 -2.47
C SER A 141 13.42 -7.34 -1.92
N ASP A 142 12.10 -7.61 -1.94
CA ASP A 142 11.12 -6.67 -1.40
C ASP A 142 11.21 -6.64 0.13
N VAL A 143 11.25 -7.80 0.79
CA VAL A 143 11.44 -7.90 2.25
C VAL A 143 12.70 -7.17 2.71
N ASN A 144 13.81 -7.31 1.99
CA ASN A 144 15.05 -6.62 2.32
C ASN A 144 14.93 -5.09 2.17
N ARG A 145 14.16 -4.61 1.18
CA ARG A 145 13.86 -3.18 1.02
C ARG A 145 13.04 -2.66 2.20
N LEU A 146 12.07 -3.45 2.69
CA LEU A 146 11.17 -3.06 3.78
C LEU A 146 11.87 -2.84 5.13
N LYS A 147 12.99 -3.53 5.39
CA LYS A 147 13.78 -3.34 6.62
C LYS A 147 14.21 -1.88 6.83
N ASN A 148 14.43 -1.15 5.75
CA ASN A 148 14.82 0.25 5.81
C ASN A 148 13.76 1.14 6.46
N PHE A 149 12.47 0.80 6.31
CA PHE A 149 11.38 1.58 6.91
C PHE A 149 11.37 1.47 8.44
N ILE A 150 11.80 0.31 8.94
CA ILE A 150 11.84 0.05 10.38
C ILE A 150 13.07 0.72 11.02
N MET A 151 14.20 0.72 10.32
CA MET A 151 15.46 1.30 10.82
C MET A 151 15.53 2.82 10.72
N LYS A 152 14.73 3.46 9.84
CA LYS A 152 14.70 4.92 9.64
C LYS A 152 13.79 5.68 10.60
N GLY A 153 13.42 5.07 11.72
CA GLY A 153 12.46 5.61 12.68
C GLY A 153 12.89 6.86 13.46
N GLU A 154 13.68 7.79 12.90
CA GLU A 154 13.90 9.15 13.41
C GLU A 154 14.23 10.09 12.23
N GLY A 155 13.27 10.93 11.81
CA GLY A 155 13.50 11.99 10.80
C GLY A 155 12.70 11.83 9.51
N LYS A 156 11.40 12.15 9.56
CA LYS A 156 10.60 12.39 8.34
C LYS A 156 10.93 13.80 7.82
N GLU A 157 11.94 13.90 6.95
CA GLU A 157 11.99 15.00 5.99
C GLU A 157 11.06 14.66 4.82
N ILE A 158 10.17 15.60 4.51
CA ILE A 158 9.23 15.54 3.39
C ILE A 158 10.02 15.33 2.11
N ARG A 159 9.84 14.19 1.44
CA ARG A 159 10.29 14.01 0.07
C ARG A 159 9.13 14.21 -0.88
N GLU A 160 9.02 15.44 -1.37
CA GLU A 160 8.29 15.75 -2.59
C GLU A 160 8.85 14.94 -3.78
N GLU A 161 7.90 14.48 -4.60
CA GLU A 161 7.98 14.10 -6.01
C GLU A 161 9.06 13.12 -6.46
N LYS A 162 8.62 11.89 -6.76
CA LYS A 162 9.16 11.14 -7.90
C LYS A 162 8.03 10.72 -8.84
N SER A 163 7.72 11.63 -9.75
CA SER A 163 7.07 11.32 -11.02
C SER A 163 7.90 10.28 -11.78
N CYS A 164 7.39 9.05 -11.90
CA CYS A 164 7.95 8.06 -12.81
C CYS A 164 7.47 8.34 -14.24
N LYS A 165 8.19 9.27 -14.88
CA LYS A 165 8.25 9.45 -16.34
C LYS A 165 8.62 8.11 -16.99
N ARG A 166 7.68 7.45 -17.67
CA ARG A 166 7.98 6.36 -18.61
C ARG A 166 7.73 6.81 -20.04
N LYS A 167 8.82 6.70 -20.80
CA LYS A 167 8.99 7.00 -22.23
C LYS A 167 7.95 6.26 -23.08
N LEU A 168 7.29 7.00 -23.97
CA LEU A 168 6.77 6.47 -25.23
C LEU A 168 7.93 6.48 -26.22
N GLN A 169 8.24 5.32 -26.79
CA GLN A 169 9.03 5.20 -28.01
C GLN A 169 8.05 5.30 -29.18
N ASP A 170 8.26 6.26 -30.07
CA ASP A 170 7.88 6.14 -31.47
C ASP A 170 8.98 6.77 -32.32
N GLU A 171 9.39 6.03 -33.34
CA GLU A 171 10.57 6.26 -34.18
C GLU A 171 10.18 7.07 -35.44
N GLY A 172 11.03 7.99 -35.89
CA GLY A 172 11.01 8.44 -37.31
C GLY A 172 11.08 9.94 -37.59
N SER A 173 12.29 10.52 -37.45
CA SER A 173 13.08 11.34 -38.41
C SER A 173 12.46 12.31 -39.46
N PRO A 174 13.20 13.36 -39.90
CA PRO A 174 12.67 14.73 -40.12
C PRO A 174 12.80 15.30 -41.57
N LEU A 175 12.17 16.48 -41.81
CA LEU A 175 12.69 17.70 -42.51
C LEU A 175 11.70 18.47 -43.43
N SER A 176 11.80 19.80 -43.32
CA SER A 176 11.73 20.84 -44.40
C SER A 176 10.46 21.70 -44.59
N SER A 177 10.65 23.01 -44.30
CA SER A 177 10.30 24.24 -45.05
C SER A 177 8.97 24.43 -45.82
N SER A 178 8.23 25.48 -45.45
CA SER A 178 7.21 26.24 -46.21
C SER A 178 7.78 26.91 -47.50
N PRO A 179 7.02 27.53 -48.47
CA PRO A 179 5.79 28.38 -48.38
C PRO A 179 4.81 28.28 -49.63
N PRO A 180 4.09 29.34 -50.12
CA PRO A 180 2.80 29.96 -49.73
C PRO A 180 1.59 29.84 -50.76
N SER A 181 0.44 30.45 -50.40
CA SER A 181 -0.96 30.71 -50.93
C SER A 181 -1.28 30.84 -52.47
N PRO A 182 -2.51 31.15 -53.03
CA PRO A 182 -3.90 31.45 -52.52
C PRO A 182 -5.13 30.88 -53.39
N PRO A 183 -6.32 31.53 -53.64
CA PRO A 183 -7.73 31.07 -53.34
C PRO A 183 -8.63 30.86 -54.64
N PRO A 184 -9.99 31.02 -54.73
CA PRO A 184 -11.15 31.08 -53.79
C PRO A 184 -12.37 30.17 -54.19
N SER A 185 -13.50 30.17 -53.44
CA SER A 185 -14.88 30.37 -53.96
C SER A 185 -16.02 30.09 -52.94
N ARG A 186 -17.16 30.76 -53.19
CA ARG A 186 -18.37 31.01 -52.39
C ARG A 186 -19.37 29.82 -52.34
N SER A 187 -20.06 29.71 -51.19
CA SER A 187 -21.49 29.44 -50.81
C SER A 187 -22.51 28.75 -51.78
N PRO A 188 -23.78 28.39 -51.40
CA PRO A 188 -24.49 28.38 -50.09
C PRO A 188 -25.46 27.16 -49.85
N SER A 189 -26.31 27.27 -48.82
CA SER A 189 -27.62 26.56 -48.57
C SER A 189 -27.54 25.18 -47.88
N SER A 190 -28.46 24.72 -47.03
CA SER A 190 -29.75 25.20 -46.51
C SER A 190 -30.11 24.35 -45.26
N SER A 191 -30.88 24.95 -44.36
CA SER A 191 -31.57 24.37 -43.19
C SER A 191 -32.57 23.24 -43.60
N PRO A 192 -33.11 22.39 -42.68
CA PRO A 192 -34.10 22.87 -41.69
C PRO A 192 -34.23 22.12 -40.33
N SER A 193 -34.77 22.88 -39.37
CA SER A 193 -35.78 22.54 -38.33
C SER A 193 -35.65 21.33 -37.39
N SER A 194 -35.43 21.66 -36.09
CA SER A 194 -36.18 21.34 -34.84
C SER A 194 -36.95 20.01 -34.67
N PRO A 195 -37.10 19.51 -33.43
CA PRO A 195 -38.15 20.06 -32.55
C PRO A 195 -37.79 20.23 -31.07
N SER A 196 -38.49 21.20 -30.48
CA SER A 196 -38.55 21.58 -29.08
C SER A 196 -39.39 20.62 -28.24
N SER A 197 -38.99 20.41 -26.98
CA SER A 197 -39.91 20.15 -25.85
C SER A 197 -40.57 21.49 -25.42
N PRO A 198 -41.45 21.61 -24.39
CA PRO A 198 -42.03 20.62 -23.46
C PRO A 198 -43.56 20.81 -23.23
N LEU A 199 -44.19 20.01 -22.34
CA LEU A 199 -44.99 20.46 -21.18
C LEU A 199 -45.73 19.28 -20.50
N LEU A 200 -45.82 19.40 -19.17
CA LEU A 200 -46.32 18.51 -18.10
C LEU A 200 -47.88 18.42 -18.08
N PRO A 201 -48.61 17.99 -17.00
CA PRO A 201 -48.35 17.10 -15.84
C PRO A 201 -49.51 16.08 -15.59
N ILE A 202 -49.49 15.34 -14.47
CA ILE A 202 -50.58 15.11 -13.48
C ILE A 202 -50.72 13.63 -13.00
N CYS A 203 -50.93 13.51 -11.68
CA CYS A 203 -51.56 12.42 -10.91
C CYS A 203 -50.79 11.10 -10.72
N SER A 204 -50.91 10.36 -9.62
CA SER A 204 -51.40 10.59 -8.25
C SER A 204 -51.24 9.26 -7.51
N THR A 205 -50.78 9.33 -6.26
CA THR A 205 -51.15 8.47 -5.12
C THR A 205 -50.97 6.94 -5.13
N LYS A 206 -50.36 6.50 -4.02
CA LYS A 206 -50.66 5.30 -3.19
C LYS A 206 -50.22 3.93 -3.72
N ARG A 207 -49.33 3.25 -2.98
CA ARG A 207 -49.69 2.43 -1.79
C ARG A 207 -48.48 1.60 -1.33
N CYS A 208 -47.94 1.94 -0.16
CA CYS A 208 -47.15 0.99 0.63
C CYS A 208 -48.08 -0.10 1.18
N ARG A 209 -47.64 -1.36 1.13
CA ARG A 209 -48.18 -2.44 1.97
C ARG A 209 -47.03 -3.16 2.65
N LEU A 210 -47.05 -3.07 3.98
CA LEU A 210 -46.43 -4.00 4.92
C LEU A 210 -46.94 -5.43 4.67
N HIS A 211 -46.08 -6.42 4.93
CA HIS A 211 -46.47 -7.66 5.59
C HIS A 211 -45.32 -8.09 6.51
N ASP A 212 -45.58 -7.95 7.81
CA ASP A 212 -45.12 -8.90 8.82
C ASP A 212 -45.66 -10.29 8.50
N ASN A 213 -44.88 -11.33 8.78
CA ASN A 213 -45.43 -12.50 9.45
C ASN A 213 -44.35 -13.30 10.17
N THR A 214 -44.54 -13.35 11.48
CA THR A 214 -44.02 -14.30 12.45
C THR A 214 -44.71 -15.66 12.23
N TYR A 215 -43.95 -16.76 12.27
CA TYR A 215 -44.18 -17.96 13.10
C TYR A 215 -43.01 -18.92 12.92
#